data_AF-A0A2V8QTG2-F1
#
_entry.id   AF-A0A2V8QTG2-F1
#
_cell.length_a   1.000
_cell.length_b   1.000
_cell.length_c   1.000
_cell.angle_alpha   90.00
_cell.angle_beta   90.00
_cell.angle_gamma   90.00
#
_symmetry.space_group_name_H-M   'P 1'
#
loop_
_entity.id
_entity.type
_entity.pdbx_description
1 polymer ?
#
loop_
_entity_poly.entity_id
_entity_poly.type
_entity_poly.pdbx_seq_one_letter_code
_entity_poly.pdbx_strand_id
1 'polypeptide(L)'
;MRIGSSNARQIQTVPRIAQDNVLRYNLIMFCPVCESEYNPGITRCPDDDAELVDRLTTETAAHDHSDASFVVLHTLSSPAEGEMVSDILRQNGVRAVVQSGANDAFSPVFSATSPGVAVLVDERDFDRAKELYASFFGEDTSPLTGPTSDEGEEEAE
;
A
#
# COMPACT_ATOMS: atom_id res chain seq x y z
N MET A 1 74.24 37.65 17.19
CA MET A 1 72.78 37.70 17.44
C MET A 1 72.10 37.90 16.08
N ARG A 2 71.65 36.82 15.43
CA ARG A 2 70.25 36.32 15.31
C ARG A 2 69.60 36.69 13.96
N ILE A 3 69.47 35.67 13.09
CA ILE A 3 68.30 35.22 12.28
C ILE A 3 67.46 36.32 11.60
N GLY A 4 67.11 36.30 10.31
CA GLY A 4 67.02 35.18 9.37
C GLY A 4 66.41 35.55 8.03
N SER A 5 66.37 34.52 7.20
CA SER A 5 65.79 34.35 5.87
C SER A 5 64.42 35.01 5.64
N SER A 6 64.21 35.60 4.46
CA SER A 6 62.87 35.74 3.88
C SER A 6 62.88 35.26 2.43
N ASN A 7 62.33 34.07 2.31
CA ASN A 7 62.14 33.26 1.11
C ASN A 7 60.85 33.74 0.44
N ALA A 8 60.95 34.47 -0.67
CA ALA A 8 59.80 34.88 -1.46
C ALA A 8 59.21 33.65 -2.15
N ARG A 9 58.17 33.07 -1.53
CA ARG A 9 57.40 31.94 -2.07
C ARG A 9 56.80 32.31 -3.42
N GLN A 10 57.24 31.60 -4.45
CA GLN A 10 56.52 31.46 -5.71
C GLN A 10 55.11 30.95 -5.43
N ILE A 11 54.12 31.79 -5.71
CA ILE A 11 52.72 31.39 -5.86
C ILE A 11 52.63 30.54 -7.13
N GLN A 12 52.74 29.22 -6.96
CA GLN A 12 52.44 28.26 -8.02
C GLN A 12 50.94 28.34 -8.33
N THR A 13 50.63 28.87 -9.51
CA THR A 13 49.31 28.76 -10.14
C THR A 13 49.08 27.30 -10.52
N VAL A 14 48.26 26.62 -9.73
CA VAL A 14 47.85 25.23 -10.02
C VAL A 14 47.02 25.21 -11.31
N PRO A 15 47.32 24.33 -12.29
CA PRO A 15 46.62 24.29 -13.56
C PRO A 15 45.16 23.84 -13.42
N ARG A 16 44.32 24.45 -14.26
CA ARG A 16 42.85 24.48 -14.25
C ARG A 16 42.19 23.21 -14.84
N ILE A 17 42.73 22.01 -14.54
CA ILE A 17 42.31 20.73 -15.15
C ILE A 17 41.70 19.76 -14.12
N ALA A 18 41.15 20.28 -13.02
CA ALA A 18 40.63 19.45 -11.91
C ALA A 18 39.23 19.88 -11.47
N GLN A 19 38.29 20.08 -12.41
CA GLN A 19 36.89 20.37 -12.09
C GLN A 19 35.85 19.55 -12.86
N ASP A 20 36.25 18.57 -13.69
CA ASP A 20 35.31 17.70 -14.42
C ASP A 20 34.96 16.39 -13.68
N ASN A 21 35.31 16.24 -12.40
CA ASN A 21 35.23 14.95 -11.70
C ASN A 21 34.48 14.99 -10.36
N VAL A 22 33.41 15.81 -10.28
CA VAL A 22 32.59 15.96 -9.06
C VAL A 22 31.21 15.30 -9.16
N LEU A 23 30.92 14.48 -10.19
CA LEU A 23 29.63 13.76 -10.30
C LEU A 23 29.80 12.25 -10.45
N ARG A 24 30.62 11.62 -9.60
CA ARG A 24 30.42 10.20 -9.24
C ARG A 24 29.30 10.10 -8.20
N TYR A 25 28.15 10.62 -8.54
CA TYR A 25 26.96 10.54 -7.72
C TYR A 25 26.51 9.07 -7.74
N ASN A 26 26.69 8.37 -6.62
CA ASN A 26 26.01 7.11 -6.37
C ASN A 26 24.50 7.40 -6.25
N LEU A 27 23.84 7.66 -7.38
CA LEU A 27 22.39 7.78 -7.46
C LEU A 27 21.83 6.38 -7.33
N ILE A 28 21.37 6.07 -6.12
CA ILE A 28 20.45 4.96 -5.89
C ILE A 28 19.27 5.13 -6.84
N MET A 29 18.89 4.05 -7.51
CA MET A 29 17.75 4.00 -8.42
C MET A 29 16.62 3.21 -7.76
N PHE A 30 15.38 3.49 -8.10
CA PHE A 30 14.20 2.89 -7.50
C PHE A 30 13.30 2.29 -8.57
N CYS A 31 12.72 1.12 -8.32
CA CYS A 31 11.67 0.61 -9.19
C CYS A 31 10.36 1.36 -8.90
N PRO A 32 9.70 1.97 -9.89
CA PRO A 32 8.41 2.63 -9.66
C PRO A 32 7.29 1.65 -9.26
N VAL A 33 7.45 0.36 -9.57
CA VAL A 33 6.44 -0.67 -9.33
C VAL A 33 6.62 -1.31 -7.95
N CYS A 34 7.72 -2.03 -7.71
CA CYS A 34 7.95 -2.70 -6.43
C CYS A 34 8.64 -1.84 -5.37
N GLU A 35 9.05 -0.61 -5.70
CA GLU A 35 9.71 0.34 -4.79
C GLU A 35 11.08 -0.12 -4.25
N SER A 36 11.66 -1.17 -4.83
CA SER A 36 12.99 -1.67 -4.45
C SER A 36 14.11 -0.71 -4.84
N GLU A 37 15.15 -0.67 -4.01
CA GLU A 37 16.36 0.14 -4.24
C GLU A 37 17.42 -0.63 -5.03
N TYR A 38 18.06 0.05 -5.96
CA TYR A 38 19.09 -0.51 -6.84
C TYR A 38 20.35 0.33 -6.83
N ASN A 39 21.47 -0.38 -7.01
CA ASN A 39 22.76 0.26 -7.16
C ASN A 39 22.81 1.10 -8.45
N PRO A 40 23.59 2.19 -8.45
CA PRO A 40 23.78 3.03 -9.63
C PRO A 40 24.28 2.22 -10.82
N GLY A 41 23.69 2.45 -12.00
CA GLY A 41 24.04 1.76 -13.25
C GLY A 41 23.10 0.61 -13.63
N ILE A 42 22.21 0.21 -12.74
CA ILE A 42 21.05 -0.62 -13.08
C ILE A 42 19.94 0.33 -13.54
N THR A 43 19.37 0.09 -14.72
CA THR A 43 18.31 0.94 -15.31
C THR A 43 16.97 0.23 -15.46
N ARG A 44 16.91 -1.08 -15.20
CA ARG A 44 15.68 -1.87 -15.21
C ARG A 44 15.55 -2.81 -14.02
N CYS A 45 14.34 -2.93 -13.51
CA CYS A 45 13.98 -3.90 -12.48
C CYS A 45 13.99 -5.33 -13.06
N PRO A 46 14.70 -6.30 -12.46
CA PRO A 46 14.67 -7.69 -12.92
C PRO A 46 13.33 -8.40 -12.64
N ASP A 47 12.56 -7.91 -11.67
CA ASP A 47 11.30 -8.53 -11.23
C ASP A 47 10.09 -7.97 -12.00
N ASP A 48 10.03 -6.64 -12.20
CA ASP A 48 8.90 -5.95 -12.84
C ASP A 48 9.17 -5.52 -14.30
N ASP A 49 10.42 -5.62 -14.77
CA ASP A 49 10.89 -5.12 -16.08
C ASP A 49 10.63 -3.61 -16.33
N ALA A 50 10.31 -2.85 -15.27
CA ALA A 50 10.09 -1.41 -15.31
C ALA A 50 11.42 -0.62 -15.38
N GLU A 51 11.37 0.56 -16.01
CA GLU A 51 12.48 1.51 -16.01
C GLU A 51 12.65 2.13 -14.63
N LEU A 52 13.88 2.09 -14.10
CA LEU A 52 14.18 2.59 -12.76
C LEU A 52 14.33 4.11 -12.77
N VAL A 53 13.95 4.73 -11.66
CA VAL A 53 13.91 6.19 -11.49
C VAL A 53 14.81 6.63 -10.35
N ASP A 54 15.26 7.89 -10.37
CA ASP A 54 16.16 8.43 -9.34
C ASP A 54 15.44 8.73 -8.01
N ARG A 55 14.13 8.93 -8.06
CA ARG A 55 13.28 9.19 -6.89
C ARG A 55 11.85 8.71 -7.14
N LEU A 56 11.26 8.06 -6.14
CA LEU A 56 9.82 7.80 -6.09
C LEU A 56 9.08 9.09 -5.77
N THR A 57 8.21 9.51 -6.68
CA THR A 57 7.26 10.62 -6.50
C THR A 57 5.84 10.09 -6.69
N THR A 58 4.82 10.88 -6.36
CA THR A 58 3.42 10.51 -6.61
C THR A 58 3.08 10.27 -8.08
N GLU A 59 3.85 10.87 -9.01
CA GLU A 59 3.66 10.68 -10.46
C GLU A 59 4.41 9.46 -10.98
N THR A 60 5.50 9.10 -10.31
CA THR A 60 6.41 8.06 -10.78
C THR A 60 6.16 6.72 -10.10
N ALA A 61 5.69 6.70 -8.85
CA ALA A 61 5.32 5.47 -8.17
C ALA A 61 4.02 4.90 -8.76
N ALA A 62 4.01 3.60 -9.03
CA ALA A 62 2.80 2.88 -9.45
C ALA A 62 1.77 2.82 -8.32
N HIS A 63 2.24 2.82 -7.07
CA HIS A 63 1.38 2.84 -5.90
C HIS A 63 1.07 4.29 -5.49
N ASP A 64 -0.21 4.56 -5.33
CA ASP A 64 -0.71 5.83 -4.84
C ASP A 64 -0.63 5.91 -3.30
N HIS A 65 0.28 6.77 -2.82
CA HIS A 65 0.52 7.04 -1.39
C HIS A 65 -0.33 8.17 -0.81
N SER A 66 -1.29 8.72 -1.56
CA SER A 66 -2.20 9.73 -1.01
C SER A 66 -3.12 9.14 0.07
N ASP A 67 -3.49 9.98 1.03
CA ASP A 67 -4.39 9.59 2.13
C ASP A 67 -5.66 8.95 1.59
N ALA A 68 -5.96 7.74 2.08
CA ALA A 68 -7.14 6.98 1.67
C ALA A 68 -8.38 7.42 2.48
N SER A 69 -9.47 7.73 1.76
CA SER A 69 -10.81 7.92 2.34
C SER A 69 -11.53 6.58 2.32
N PHE A 70 -11.72 5.94 3.47
CA PHE A 70 -12.35 4.62 3.53
C PHE A 70 -13.87 4.73 3.69
N VAL A 71 -14.61 4.06 2.81
CA VAL A 71 -16.08 3.96 2.81
C VAL A 71 -16.51 2.50 2.91
N VAL A 72 -17.65 2.24 3.57
CA VAL A 72 -18.16 0.87 3.77
C VAL A 72 -18.71 0.33 2.44
N LEU A 73 -18.17 -0.81 1.99
CA LEU A 73 -18.67 -1.56 0.84
C LEU A 73 -19.79 -2.52 1.23
N HIS A 74 -19.52 -3.41 2.19
CA HIS A 74 -20.47 -4.41 2.66
C HIS A 74 -20.28 -4.73 4.15
N THR A 75 -21.38 -5.08 4.82
CA THR A 75 -21.39 -5.65 6.16
C THR A 75 -21.72 -7.14 6.08
N LEU A 76 -20.86 -7.98 6.62
CA LEU A 76 -20.94 -9.44 6.55
C LEU A 76 -21.18 -10.03 7.94
N SER A 77 -21.74 -11.24 7.98
CA SER A 77 -22.10 -11.94 9.21
C SER A 77 -20.90 -12.51 9.97
N SER A 78 -19.80 -12.80 9.28
CA SER A 78 -18.62 -13.40 9.89
C SER A 78 -17.32 -12.66 9.54
N PRO A 79 -16.33 -12.65 10.45
CA PRO A 79 -15.00 -12.12 10.15
C PRO A 79 -14.30 -12.87 9.02
N ALA A 80 -14.52 -14.19 8.91
CA ALA A 80 -13.92 -15.01 7.86
C ALA A 80 -14.39 -14.59 6.45
N GLU A 81 -15.68 -14.27 6.30
CA GLU A 81 -16.22 -13.72 5.05
C GLU A 81 -15.62 -12.33 4.77
N GLY A 82 -15.47 -11.48 5.79
CA GLY A 82 -14.83 -10.17 5.67
C GLY A 82 -13.40 -10.23 5.14
N GLU A 83 -12.58 -11.12 5.72
CA GLU A 83 -11.21 -11.35 5.26
C GLU A 83 -11.17 -11.90 3.83
N MET A 84 -12.05 -12.87 3.50
CA MET A 84 -12.12 -13.42 2.15
C MET A 84 -12.43 -12.35 1.10
N VAL A 85 -13.39 -11.48 1.37
CA VAL A 85 -13.75 -10.37 0.46
C VAL A 85 -12.59 -9.37 0.35
N SER A 86 -12.01 -8.98 1.49
CA SER A 86 -10.87 -8.07 1.53
C SER A 86 -9.66 -8.60 0.73
N ASP A 87 -9.35 -9.88 0.87
CA ASP A 87 -8.24 -10.53 0.16
C ASP A 87 -8.45 -10.51 -1.35
N ILE A 88 -9.66 -10.81 -1.84
CA ILE A 88 -9.97 -10.76 -3.27
C ILE A 88 -9.85 -9.33 -3.80
N LEU A 89 -10.37 -8.34 -3.07
CA LEU A 89 -10.27 -6.93 -3.46
C LEU A 89 -8.81 -6.48 -3.55
N ARG A 90 -7.99 -6.83 -2.55
CA ARG A 90 -6.56 -6.48 -2.50
C ARG A 90 -5.75 -7.17 -3.60
N GLN A 91 -6.04 -8.43 -3.91
CA GLN A 91 -5.43 -9.15 -5.04
C GLN A 91 -5.74 -8.50 -6.39
N ASN A 92 -6.88 -7.81 -6.49
CA ASN A 92 -7.28 -7.04 -7.67
C ASN A 92 -6.88 -5.55 -7.58
N GLY A 93 -5.96 -5.20 -6.67
CA GLY A 93 -5.40 -3.86 -6.51
C GLY A 93 -6.35 -2.83 -5.91
N VAL A 94 -7.42 -3.25 -5.23
CA VAL A 94 -8.32 -2.36 -4.49
C VAL A 94 -7.84 -2.30 -3.03
N ARG A 95 -7.65 -1.09 -2.51
CA ARG A 95 -7.33 -0.91 -1.08
C ARG A 95 -8.56 -1.21 -0.24
N ALA A 96 -8.56 -2.37 0.42
CA ALA A 96 -9.62 -2.80 1.31
C ALA A 96 -9.10 -3.07 2.72
N VAL A 97 -9.93 -2.81 3.72
CA VAL A 97 -9.68 -3.11 5.13
C VAL A 97 -10.93 -3.73 5.77
N VAL A 98 -10.71 -4.63 6.70
CA VAL A 98 -11.78 -5.29 7.45
C VAL A 98 -11.88 -4.64 8.82
N GLN A 99 -13.02 -4.03 9.10
CA GLN A 99 -13.38 -3.54 10.43
C GLN A 99 -14.33 -4.55 11.08
N SER A 100 -13.75 -5.45 11.86
CA SER A 100 -14.55 -6.26 12.79
C SER A 100 -15.17 -5.34 13.83
N GLY A 101 -16.47 -5.53 14.11
CA GLY A 101 -17.30 -4.67 14.95
C GLY A 101 -16.54 -3.85 15.99
N ALA A 102 -16.48 -2.54 15.74
CA ALA A 102 -16.09 -1.55 16.73
C ALA A 102 -17.17 -1.52 17.82
N ASN A 103 -17.14 -2.49 18.72
CA ASN A 103 -17.41 -2.15 20.11
C ASN A 103 -16.18 -1.38 20.58
N ASP A 104 -16.09 -0.10 20.17
CA ASP A 104 -15.45 0.90 21.01
C ASP A 104 -15.97 0.65 22.42
N ALA A 105 -15.07 0.61 23.39
CA ALA A 105 -15.23 0.01 24.71
C ALA A 105 -16.38 0.55 25.61
N PHE A 106 -17.42 1.21 25.07
CA PHE A 106 -18.47 1.93 25.80
C PHE A 106 -19.89 1.97 25.17
N SER A 107 -20.37 0.95 24.44
CA SER A 107 -21.83 0.86 24.21
C SER A 107 -22.40 -0.56 24.22
N PRO A 108 -22.85 -1.07 25.38
CA PRO A 108 -23.50 -2.37 25.49
C PRO A 108 -25.00 -2.38 25.09
N VAL A 109 -25.56 -1.29 24.55
CA VAL A 109 -27.02 -1.07 24.61
C VAL A 109 -27.79 -1.39 23.32
N PHE A 110 -27.13 -1.66 22.18
CA PHE A 110 -27.85 -1.75 20.89
C PHE A 110 -27.41 -2.85 19.90
N SER A 111 -27.06 -4.06 20.35
CA SER A 111 -26.80 -5.18 19.40
C SER A 111 -27.39 -6.51 19.86
N ALA A 112 -28.73 -6.59 19.82
CA ALA A 112 -29.45 -7.87 19.75
C ALA A 112 -29.54 -8.41 18.31
N THR A 113 -28.99 -7.69 17.33
CA THR A 113 -28.75 -8.13 15.96
C THR A 113 -27.25 -8.13 15.74
N SER A 114 -26.68 -9.29 15.48
CA SER A 114 -25.23 -9.57 15.52
C SER A 114 -24.35 -8.45 14.94
N PRO A 115 -23.33 -7.97 15.68
CA PRO A 115 -22.38 -7.01 15.16
C PRO A 115 -21.58 -7.68 14.03
N GLY A 116 -21.98 -7.40 12.80
CA GLY A 116 -21.29 -7.88 11.62
C GLY A 116 -19.91 -7.24 11.47
N VAL A 117 -19.20 -7.70 10.45
CA VAL A 117 -17.89 -7.18 10.05
C VAL A 117 -18.07 -6.30 8.82
N ALA A 118 -17.54 -5.07 8.85
CA ALA A 118 -17.60 -4.16 7.72
C ALA A 118 -16.33 -4.27 6.89
N VAL A 119 -16.48 -4.47 5.57
CA VAL A 119 -15.40 -4.31 4.60
C VAL A 119 -15.44 -2.88 4.10
N LEU A 120 -14.36 -2.14 4.31
CA LEU A 120 -14.21 -0.78 3.82
C LEU A 120 -13.23 -0.75 2.66
N VAL A 121 -13.50 0.11 1.69
CA VAL A 121 -12.65 0.33 0.52
C VAL A 121 -12.36 1.81 0.36
N ASP A 122 -11.28 2.14 -0.34
CA ASP A 122 -11.04 3.52 -0.74
C ASP A 122 -12.21 4.04 -1.60
N GLU A 123 -12.71 5.23 -1.30
CA GLU A 123 -13.80 5.89 -2.01
C GLU A 123 -13.55 5.95 -3.53
N ARG A 124 -12.30 6.10 -3.94
CA ARG A 124 -11.89 6.14 -5.36
C ARG A 124 -12.08 4.80 -6.08
N ASP A 125 -11.97 3.71 -5.35
CA ASP A 125 -12.09 2.35 -5.87
C ASP A 125 -13.48 1.76 -5.61
N PHE A 126 -14.42 2.53 -5.04
CA PHE A 126 -15.72 2.01 -4.61
C PHE A 126 -16.52 1.32 -5.72
N ASP A 127 -16.66 1.97 -6.87
CA ASP A 127 -17.40 1.40 -8.01
C ASP A 127 -16.73 0.12 -8.52
N ARG A 128 -15.40 0.13 -8.65
CA ARG A 128 -14.62 -1.05 -9.06
C ARG A 128 -14.73 -2.19 -8.06
N ALA A 129 -14.68 -1.87 -6.76
CA ALA A 129 -14.81 -2.84 -5.69
C ALA A 129 -16.20 -3.49 -5.69
N LYS A 130 -17.24 -2.71 -5.96
CA LYS A 130 -18.61 -3.21 -6.09
C LYS A 130 -18.78 -4.17 -7.27
N GLU A 131 -18.20 -3.84 -8.43
CA GLU A 131 -18.20 -4.73 -9.59
C GLU A 131 -17.44 -6.03 -9.33
N LEU A 132 -16.27 -5.95 -8.69
CA LEU A 132 -15.49 -7.12 -8.28
C LEU A 132 -16.28 -7.98 -7.30
N TYR A 133 -16.88 -7.38 -6.28
CA TYR A 133 -17.70 -8.09 -5.31
C TYR A 133 -18.82 -8.87 -6.01
N ALA A 134 -19.59 -8.21 -6.87
CA ALA A 134 -20.68 -8.84 -7.61
C ALA A 134 -20.20 -9.96 -8.54
N SER A 135 -19.00 -9.80 -9.14
CA SER A 135 -18.43 -10.81 -10.05
C SER A 135 -18.00 -12.10 -9.34
N PHE A 136 -17.52 -12.00 -8.09
CA PHE A 136 -17.03 -13.16 -7.33
C PHE A 136 -18.09 -13.77 -6.40
N PHE A 137 -18.97 -12.96 -5.83
CA PHE A 137 -19.92 -13.37 -4.79
C PHE A 137 -21.40 -13.24 -5.20
N GLY A 138 -21.70 -12.58 -6.33
CA GLY A 138 -23.05 -12.27 -6.76
C GLY A 138 -23.64 -11.01 -6.12
N GLU A 139 -24.87 -10.68 -6.50
CA GLU A 139 -25.63 -9.54 -5.93
C GLU A 139 -26.34 -9.88 -4.62
N ASP A 140 -26.46 -11.18 -4.30
CA ASP A 140 -27.13 -11.66 -3.09
C ASP A 140 -26.19 -11.61 -1.89
N THR A 141 -26.57 -10.83 -0.88
CA THR A 141 -25.87 -10.74 0.41
C THR A 141 -26.23 -11.90 1.35
N SER A 142 -26.69 -13.01 0.79
CA SER A 142 -26.93 -14.22 1.57
C SER A 142 -25.59 -14.69 2.14
N PRO A 143 -25.55 -15.24 3.37
CA PRO A 143 -24.33 -15.75 3.95
C PRO A 143 -23.60 -16.68 2.96
N LEU A 144 -22.30 -16.50 2.81
CA LEU A 144 -21.49 -17.29 1.85
C LEU A 144 -21.42 -18.75 2.29
N THR A 145 -21.65 -19.01 3.57
CA THR A 145 -22.08 -20.30 4.08
C THR A 145 -23.57 -20.43 3.82
N GLY A 146 -24.00 -21.31 2.89
CA GLY A 146 -25.42 -21.52 2.56
C GLY A 146 -26.34 -21.71 3.78
N PRO A 147 -27.68 -21.70 3.60
CA PRO A 147 -28.64 -21.65 4.69
C PRO A 147 -28.26 -22.66 5.77
N THR A 148 -28.02 -22.16 6.99
CA THR A 148 -27.97 -23.02 8.17
C THR A 148 -29.35 -23.65 8.24
N SER A 149 -29.48 -24.90 7.81
CA SER A 149 -30.68 -25.69 8.02
C SER A 149 -30.81 -25.94 9.52
N ASP A 150 -31.31 -24.93 10.21
CA ASP A 150 -32.00 -25.03 11.49
C ASP A 150 -33.42 -25.48 11.15
N GLU A 151 -33.54 -26.73 10.71
CA GLU A 151 -34.84 -27.40 10.66
C GLU A 151 -35.12 -27.84 12.10
N GLY A 152 -35.91 -27.02 12.79
CA GLY A 152 -36.55 -27.41 14.02
C GLY A 152 -37.42 -28.64 13.78
N GLU A 153 -37.10 -29.72 14.48
CA GLU A 153 -38.04 -30.81 14.74
C GLU A 153 -38.58 -30.63 16.17
N GLU A 154 -39.51 -29.69 16.32
CA GLU A 154 -40.61 -29.88 17.27
C GLU A 154 -41.67 -30.72 16.54
N GLU A 155 -41.66 -32.04 16.74
CA GLU A 155 -42.87 -32.84 16.58
C GLU A 155 -43.14 -33.65 17.85
N ALA A 156 -44.35 -33.41 18.34
CA ALA A 156 -44.95 -33.97 19.53
C ALA A 156 -45.21 -35.48 19.39
N GLU A 157 -44.98 -36.23 20.48
CA GLU A 157 -46.00 -37.06 21.16
C GLU A 157 -45.52 -37.51 22.55
#